data_AF-A0A2G9UNL8-F1
#
_entry.id   AF-A0A2G9UNL8-F1
#
_cell.length_a   1.000
_cell.length_b   1.000
_cell.length_c   1.000
_cell.angle_alpha   90.00
_cell.angle_beta   90.00
_cell.angle_gamma   90.00
#
_symmetry.space_group_name_H-M   'P 1'
#
loop_
_entity.id
_entity.type
_entity.pdbx_description
1 polymer ?
#
loop_
_entity_poly.entity_id
_entity_poly.type
_entity_poly.pdbx_seq_one_letter_code
_entity_poly.pdbx_strand_id
1 'polypeptide(L)'
;MVDNQPTIDKVLNDFDDWLKKERVLDSRFAFVTCGDWDLGVMLPAESANKHLSLPRKTASWDFWCPSTFSLFDGNLRLCSSYFDKWINVKKSHCEHTGTFARGLRDLLRIYNLQHAGRLHSGIDDVRTICALTSAIAKEGYVYRINGSRTDDLERKRLFKNVSV
;
A
#
# COMPACT_ATOMS: atom_id res chain seq x y z
N MET A 1 7.45 9.50 19.76
CA MET A 1 6.95 10.82 19.34
C MET A 1 5.67 10.59 18.57
N VAL A 2 4.53 10.60 19.27
CA VAL A 2 3.17 10.43 18.72
C VAL A 2 2.17 11.33 19.43
N ASP A 3 2.50 11.82 20.63
CA ASP A 3 1.70 12.79 21.36
C ASP A 3 1.52 14.08 20.56
N ASN A 4 0.30 14.62 20.63
CA ASN A 4 -0.11 15.86 19.94
C ASN A 4 0.03 15.84 18.41
N GLN A 5 0.12 14.65 17.81
CA GLN A 5 0.10 14.53 16.35
C GLN A 5 -1.34 14.47 15.82
N PRO A 6 -1.58 14.86 14.56
CA PRO A 6 -2.89 14.72 13.93
C PRO A 6 -3.37 13.27 13.96
N THR A 7 -4.68 13.10 14.07
CA THR A 7 -5.33 11.79 13.98
C THR A 7 -5.23 11.23 12.56
N ILE A 8 -5.31 9.91 12.41
CA ILE A 8 -5.11 9.25 11.12
C ILE A 8 -6.13 9.69 10.06
N ASP A 9 -7.36 10.00 10.45
CA ASP A 9 -8.39 10.55 9.56
C ASP A 9 -7.97 11.90 8.97
N LYS A 10 -7.42 12.80 9.81
CA LYS A 10 -6.87 14.07 9.36
C LYS A 10 -5.67 13.85 8.44
N VAL A 11 -4.75 12.97 8.82
CA VAL A 11 -3.55 12.68 7.99
C VAL A 11 -3.94 12.10 6.63
N LEU A 12 -4.94 11.23 6.57
CA LEU A 12 -5.39 10.63 5.31
C LEU A 12 -6.08 11.65 4.40
N ASN A 13 -6.83 12.60 4.96
CA ASN A 13 -7.40 13.73 4.21
C ASN A 13 -6.30 14.66 3.70
N ASP A 14 -5.35 15.05 4.57
CA ASP A 14 -4.22 15.91 4.21
C ASP A 14 -3.37 15.23 3.10
N PHE A 15 -3.24 13.91 3.13
CA PHE A 15 -2.57 13.12 2.10
C PHE A 15 -3.31 13.09 0.76
N ASP A 16 -4.63 12.91 0.78
CA ASP A 16 -5.47 12.96 -0.43
C ASP A 16 -5.42 14.35 -1.09
N ASP A 17 -5.48 15.41 -0.29
CA ASP A 17 -5.35 16.78 -0.78
C ASP A 17 -3.96 17.07 -1.33
N TRP A 18 -2.90 16.52 -0.72
CA TRP A 18 -1.56 16.57 -1.28
C TRP A 18 -1.47 15.88 -2.63
N LEU A 19 -2.04 14.68 -2.81
CA LEU A 19 -2.05 13.98 -4.10
C LEU A 19 -2.78 14.76 -5.21
N LYS A 20 -3.90 15.41 -4.87
CA LYS A 20 -4.62 16.30 -5.80
C LYS A 20 -3.77 17.51 -6.18
N LYS A 21 -3.16 18.16 -5.18
CA LYS A 21 -2.31 19.33 -5.38
C LYS A 21 -1.12 19.03 -6.29
N GLU A 22 -0.46 17.90 -6.06
CA GLU A 22 0.67 17.44 -6.89
C GLU A 22 0.22 16.81 -8.22
N ARG A 23 -1.10 16.80 -8.51
CA ARG A 23 -1.70 16.26 -9.74
C ARG A 23 -1.33 14.80 -10.01
N VAL A 24 -1.04 14.04 -8.96
CA VAL A 24 -0.70 12.61 -9.07
C VAL A 24 -1.91 11.83 -9.57
N LEU A 25 -3.11 12.23 -9.12
CA LEU A 25 -4.38 11.63 -9.53
C LEU A 25 -4.71 11.85 -11.02
N ASP A 26 -4.09 12.84 -11.67
CA ASP A 26 -4.24 13.09 -13.12
C ASP A 26 -3.38 12.12 -13.96
N SER A 27 -2.53 11.31 -13.30
CA SER A 27 -1.54 10.44 -13.95
C SER A 27 -1.82 8.96 -13.67
N ARG A 28 -1.14 8.07 -14.41
CA ARG A 28 -1.10 6.65 -14.05
C ARG A 28 -0.03 6.43 -12.99
N PHE A 29 -0.45 6.12 -11.78
CA PHE A 29 0.45 5.84 -10.65
C PHE A 29 0.05 4.56 -9.92
N ALA A 30 0.95 4.05 -9.09
CA ALA A 30 0.69 2.93 -8.21
C ALA A 30 1.52 3.08 -6.93
N PHE A 31 0.99 2.63 -5.80
CA PHE A 31 1.76 2.51 -4.58
C PHE A 31 2.71 1.33 -4.64
N VAL A 32 3.84 1.47 -3.97
CA VAL A 32 4.87 0.42 -3.84
C VAL A 32 5.09 0.15 -2.36
N THR A 33 5.04 -1.12 -1.95
CA THR A 33 5.21 -1.55 -0.55
C THR A 33 6.17 -2.74 -0.45
N CYS A 34 6.77 -2.93 0.73
CA CYS A 34 7.61 -4.10 1.05
C CYS A 34 6.80 -5.22 1.73
N GLY A 35 5.75 -5.67 1.06
CA GLY A 35 4.85 -6.71 1.58
C GLY A 35 3.38 -6.28 1.49
N ASP A 36 2.49 -7.19 1.85
CA ASP A 36 1.04 -6.91 1.86
C ASP A 36 0.56 -6.30 3.20
N TRP A 37 1.48 -6.11 4.16
CA TRP A 37 1.12 -5.73 5.53
C TRP A 37 0.58 -4.30 5.63
N ASP A 38 1.21 -3.32 4.96
CA ASP A 38 0.84 -1.91 5.08
C ASP A 38 -0.61 -1.64 4.61
N LEU A 39 -0.90 -1.96 3.35
CA LEU A 39 -2.21 -1.67 2.73
C LEU A 39 -3.23 -2.80 2.88
N GLY A 40 -2.76 -4.04 3.03
CA GLY A 40 -3.63 -5.22 3.16
C GLY A 40 -4.04 -5.53 4.59
N VAL A 41 -3.28 -5.09 5.61
CA VAL A 41 -3.54 -5.42 7.03
C VAL A 41 -3.64 -4.17 7.90
N MET A 42 -2.59 -3.34 7.96
CA MET A 42 -2.52 -2.23 8.92
C MET A 42 -3.53 -1.13 8.62
N LEU A 43 -3.59 -0.64 7.37
CA LEU A 43 -4.53 0.42 7.01
C LEU A 43 -6.00 0.00 7.25
N PRO A 44 -6.46 -1.20 6.83
CA PRO A 44 -7.78 -1.69 7.19
C PRO A 44 -8.02 -1.85 8.69
N ALA A 45 -7.07 -2.42 9.42
CA ALA A 45 -7.20 -2.64 10.86
C ALA A 45 -7.30 -1.32 11.64
N GLU A 46 -6.44 -0.35 11.32
CA GLU A 46 -6.44 0.96 11.97
C GLU A 46 -7.69 1.77 11.59
N SER A 47 -8.12 1.69 10.34
CA SER A 47 -9.39 2.32 9.92
C SER A 47 -10.58 1.74 10.67
N ALA A 48 -10.65 0.41 10.84
CA ALA A 48 -11.71 -0.22 11.61
C ALA A 48 -11.67 0.17 13.10
N ASN A 49 -10.48 0.22 13.69
CA ASN A 49 -10.26 0.63 15.08
C ASN A 49 -10.67 2.09 15.35
N LYS A 50 -10.53 2.96 14.34
CA LYS A 50 -10.90 4.38 14.40
C LYS A 50 -12.27 4.68 13.82
N HIS A 51 -13.05 3.64 13.49
CA HIS A 51 -14.38 3.75 12.87
C HIS A 51 -14.40 4.58 11.57
N LEU A 52 -13.31 4.53 10.81
CA LEU A 52 -13.20 5.19 9.52
C LEU A 52 -13.78 4.30 8.42
N SER A 53 -14.65 4.87 7.60
CA SER A 53 -15.22 4.19 6.44
C SER A 53 -14.20 4.17 5.31
N LEU A 54 -13.46 3.07 5.14
CA LEU A 54 -12.72 2.82 3.90
C LEU A 54 -13.71 2.52 2.76
N PRO A 55 -13.39 2.89 1.51
CA PRO A 55 -14.22 2.49 0.40
C PRO A 55 -14.09 0.98 0.30
N ARG A 56 -15.17 0.27 0.63
CA ARG A 56 -15.32 -1.15 0.34
C ARG A 56 -15.89 -1.20 -1.06
N LYS A 57 -15.31 -2.00 -1.96
CA LYS A 57 -16.06 -2.48 -3.11
C LYS A 57 -17.15 -3.42 -2.59
N THR A 58 -18.25 -2.89 -2.08
CA THR A 58 -19.48 -3.66 -2.11
C THR A 58 -19.79 -3.86 -3.59
N ALA A 59 -19.68 -5.11 -4.01
CA ALA A 59 -20.16 -5.54 -5.30
C ALA A 59 -21.69 -5.47 -5.30
N SER A 60 -22.24 -4.27 -5.43
CA SER A 60 -23.59 -4.01 -5.96
C SER A 60 -23.84 -2.50 -5.92
N TRP A 61 -24.13 -1.94 -7.09
CA TRP A 61 -24.60 -0.57 -7.27
C TRP A 61 -26.06 -0.41 -6.83
N ASP A 62 -26.46 -1.03 -5.71
CA ASP A 62 -27.84 -1.04 -5.25
C ASP A 62 -27.88 -0.92 -3.72
N PHE A 63 -27.85 0.32 -3.23
CA PHE A 63 -28.69 0.77 -2.12
C PHE A 63 -28.62 2.30 -2.06
N TRP A 64 -29.32 2.94 -2.99
CA TRP A 64 -29.90 4.24 -2.73
C TRP A 64 -30.96 4.02 -1.64
N CYS A 65 -30.60 4.25 -0.38
CA CYS A 65 -31.56 4.30 0.73
C CYS A 65 -32.02 5.76 0.87
N PRO A 66 -33.26 6.13 0.48
CA PRO A 66 -33.71 7.52 0.50
C PRO A 66 -34.10 8.03 1.90
N SER A 67 -34.01 7.21 2.96
CA SER A 67 -34.59 7.52 4.26
C SER A 67 -33.61 7.66 5.43
N THR A 68 -32.30 7.73 5.19
CA THR A 68 -31.29 8.09 6.21
C THR A 68 -30.61 9.43 5.93
N PHE A 69 -31.29 10.34 5.21
CA PHE A 69 -30.82 11.69 4.91
C PHE A 69 -30.91 12.67 6.10
N SER A 70 -30.73 12.18 7.33
CA SER A 70 -30.54 13.03 8.51
C SER A 70 -29.62 12.31 9.49
N LEU A 71 -28.47 12.91 9.78
CA LEU A 71 -27.32 12.39 10.55
C LEU A 71 -26.20 11.71 9.74
N PHE A 72 -25.96 12.12 8.50
CA PHE A 72 -24.60 12.05 7.95
C PHE A 72 -23.93 13.40 8.23
N ASP A 73 -23.39 13.53 9.44
CA ASP A 73 -22.39 14.56 9.72
C ASP A 73 -21.30 14.47 8.65
N GLY A 74 -20.96 15.60 8.05
CA GLY A 74 -20.04 15.74 6.92
C GLY A 74 -18.58 15.38 7.21
N ASN A 75 -18.32 14.42 8.09
CA ASN A 75 -16.99 13.96 8.43
C ASN A 75 -16.71 12.60 7.79
N LEU A 76 -15.76 12.64 6.86
CA LEU A 76 -15.00 11.54 6.29
C LEU A 76 -15.59 10.76 5.10
N ARG A 77 -15.25 11.24 3.90
CA ARG A 77 -15.15 10.40 2.70
C ARG A 77 -13.68 10.00 2.52
N LEU A 78 -13.25 8.89 3.13
CA LEU A 78 -12.04 8.21 2.67
C LEU A 78 -12.38 7.54 1.34
N CYS A 79 -12.30 8.31 0.24
CA CYS A 79 -12.83 7.90 -1.07
C CYS A 79 -11.75 7.36 -2.01
N SER A 80 -10.62 6.90 -1.46
CA SER A 80 -9.45 6.61 -2.27
C SER A 80 -9.27 5.14 -2.59
N SER A 81 -9.92 4.75 -3.68
CA SER A 81 -9.75 3.45 -4.35
C SER A 81 -8.30 3.17 -4.76
N TYR A 82 -7.43 4.18 -4.77
CA TYR A 82 -6.00 4.00 -5.09
C TYR A 82 -5.22 3.18 -4.04
N PHE A 83 -5.77 2.95 -2.84
CA PHE A 83 -5.17 2.04 -1.85
C PHE A 83 -5.56 0.57 -2.05
N ASP A 84 -6.50 0.26 -2.95
CA ASP A 84 -6.98 -1.11 -3.13
C ASP A 84 -6.00 -1.99 -3.89
N LYS A 85 -5.03 -1.38 -4.59
CA LYS A 85 -4.06 -2.06 -5.45
C LYS A 85 -2.68 -1.44 -5.31
N TRP A 86 -1.66 -2.27 -5.25
CA TRP A 86 -0.27 -1.83 -5.12
C TRP A 86 0.70 -2.82 -5.77
N ILE A 87 1.95 -2.40 -5.85
CA ILE A 87 3.10 -3.20 -6.22
C ILE A 87 3.80 -3.66 -4.94
N ASN A 88 3.85 -4.96 -4.72
CA ASN A 88 4.62 -5.57 -3.65
C ASN A 88 6.02 -5.91 -4.19
N VAL A 89 7.05 -5.23 -3.70
CA VAL A 89 8.43 -5.42 -4.21
C VAL A 89 8.97 -6.81 -3.91
N LYS A 90 8.49 -7.50 -2.87
CA LYS A 90 8.91 -8.88 -2.56
C LYS A 90 8.40 -9.85 -3.61
N LYS A 91 7.13 -9.70 -4.01
CA LYS A 91 6.54 -10.51 -5.10
C LYS A 91 7.22 -10.20 -6.42
N SER A 92 7.46 -8.92 -6.69
CA SER A 92 8.15 -8.46 -7.89
C SER A 92 9.57 -9.04 -8.00
N HIS A 93 10.34 -9.01 -6.91
CA HIS A 93 11.64 -9.68 -6.83
C HIS A 93 11.53 -11.19 -7.08
N CYS A 94 10.60 -11.86 -6.42
CA CYS A 94 10.39 -13.29 -6.59
C CYS A 94 10.02 -13.68 -8.02
N GLU A 95 9.22 -12.86 -8.71
CA GLU A 95 8.89 -13.06 -10.12
C GLU A 95 10.10 -12.84 -11.04
N HIS A 96 11.01 -11.94 -10.68
CA HIS A 96 12.21 -11.61 -11.43
C HIS A 96 13.31 -12.67 -11.29
N THR A 97 13.59 -13.10 -10.06
CA THR A 97 14.75 -13.95 -9.75
C THR A 97 14.39 -15.40 -9.42
N GLY A 98 13.11 -15.71 -9.18
CA GLY A 98 12.65 -17.01 -8.71
C GLY A 98 12.90 -17.27 -7.21
N THR A 99 13.46 -16.30 -6.47
CA THR A 99 13.77 -16.44 -5.04
C THR A 99 12.87 -15.57 -4.17
N PHE A 100 12.38 -16.10 -3.04
CA PHE A 100 11.59 -15.29 -2.12
C PHE A 100 12.44 -14.65 -1.03
N ALA A 101 12.48 -13.32 -1.01
CA ALA A 101 13.13 -12.60 0.08
C ALA A 101 12.28 -12.60 1.36
N ARG A 102 12.90 -12.89 2.50
CA ARG A 102 12.17 -12.94 3.80
C ARG A 102 11.73 -11.55 4.26
N GLY A 103 12.49 -10.51 3.92
CA GLY A 103 12.17 -9.12 4.25
C GLY A 103 13.10 -8.12 3.58
N LEU A 104 12.97 -6.85 3.97
CA LEU A 104 13.69 -5.74 3.35
C LEU A 104 15.23 -5.90 3.43
N ARG A 105 15.76 -6.36 4.58
CA ARG A 105 17.20 -6.61 4.75
C ARG A 105 17.75 -7.67 3.80
N ASP A 106 16.95 -8.67 3.49
CA ASP A 106 17.32 -9.77 2.60
C ASP A 106 17.43 -9.25 1.17
N LEU A 107 16.44 -8.46 0.73
CA LEU A 107 16.49 -7.74 -0.54
C LEU A 107 17.72 -6.83 -0.63
N LEU A 108 18.01 -6.06 0.41
CA LEU A 108 19.18 -5.20 0.43
C LEU A 108 20.49 -5.97 0.25
N ARG A 109 20.61 -7.16 0.86
CA ARG A 109 21.77 -8.02 0.66
C ARG A 109 21.87 -8.53 -0.77
N ILE A 110 20.75 -8.98 -1.35
CA ILE A 110 20.71 -9.52 -2.72
C ILE A 110 21.11 -8.46 -3.74
N TYR A 111 20.60 -7.24 -3.61
CA TYR A 111 20.90 -6.12 -4.52
C TYR A 111 22.16 -5.34 -4.14
N ASN A 112 22.92 -5.79 -3.13
CA ASN A 112 24.12 -5.14 -2.61
C ASN A 112 23.90 -3.64 -2.28
N LEU A 113 22.78 -3.34 -1.63
CA LEU A 113 22.37 -2.00 -1.21
C LEU A 113 22.52 -1.82 0.30
N GLN A 114 22.83 -0.59 0.72
CA GLN A 114 22.82 -0.21 2.13
C GLN A 114 21.44 0.33 2.52
N HIS A 115 21.00 0.03 3.75
CA HIS A 115 19.77 0.61 4.30
C HIS A 115 19.95 2.12 4.45
N ALA A 116 18.97 2.90 4.02
CA ALA A 116 19.04 4.35 4.12
C ALA A 116 18.69 4.77 5.55
N GLY A 117 19.56 5.50 6.24
CA GLY A 117 19.23 6.16 7.50
C GLY A 117 18.98 5.21 8.68
N ARG A 118 17.94 5.50 9.47
CA ARG A 118 17.65 4.77 10.72
C ARG A 118 16.75 3.57 10.45
N LEU A 119 17.17 2.42 10.94
CA LEU A 119 16.35 1.21 10.91
C LEU A 119 14.98 1.44 11.61
N HIS A 120 13.90 1.04 10.95
CA HIS A 120 12.51 1.19 11.41
C HIS A 120 11.99 2.64 11.48
N SER A 121 12.66 3.57 10.80
CA SER A 121 12.12 4.88 10.49
C SER A 121 11.33 4.78 9.18
N GLY A 122 10.02 5.09 9.21
CA GLY A 122 9.15 4.90 8.05
C GLY A 122 9.64 5.64 6.79
N ILE A 123 10.15 6.86 6.94
CA ILE A 123 10.68 7.64 5.81
C ILE A 123 11.97 7.06 5.22
N ASP A 124 12.79 6.46 6.07
CA ASP A 124 14.05 5.81 5.70
C ASP A 124 13.81 4.46 5.01
N ASP A 125 12.81 3.72 5.48
CA ASP A 125 12.32 2.52 4.81
C ASP A 125 11.74 2.84 3.43
N VAL A 126 11.02 3.97 3.26
CA VAL A 126 10.55 4.43 1.95
C VAL A 126 11.73 4.70 1.00
N ARG A 127 12.76 5.43 1.44
CA ARG A 127 13.98 5.68 0.62
C ARG A 127 14.64 4.38 0.19
N THR A 128 14.73 3.44 1.11
CA THR A 128 15.28 2.10 0.89
C THR A 128 14.47 1.34 -0.16
N ILE A 129 13.13 1.36 -0.06
CA ILE A 129 12.24 0.74 -1.04
C ILE A 129 12.40 1.40 -2.40
N CYS A 130 12.48 2.73 -2.50
CA CYS A 130 12.71 3.42 -3.77
C CYS A 130 14.03 3.02 -4.46
N ALA A 131 15.12 2.91 -3.68
CA ALA A 131 16.41 2.46 -4.18
C ALA A 131 16.34 1.02 -4.71
N LEU A 132 15.69 0.13 -3.95
CA LEU A 132 15.47 -1.25 -4.34
C LEU A 132 14.61 -1.38 -5.61
N THR A 133 13.50 -0.65 -5.67
CA THR A 133 12.62 -0.63 -6.85
C THR A 133 13.38 -0.16 -8.09
N SER A 134 14.24 0.84 -7.92
CA SER A 134 15.10 1.33 -9.00
C SER A 134 16.15 0.30 -9.43
N ALA A 135 16.72 -0.47 -8.50
CA ALA A 135 17.69 -1.53 -8.82
C ALA A 135 17.04 -2.67 -9.63
N ILE A 136 15.88 -3.16 -9.18
CA ILE A 136 15.11 -4.19 -9.89
C ILE A 136 14.70 -3.71 -11.29
N ALA A 137 14.25 -2.45 -11.43
CA ALA A 137 13.92 -1.88 -12.73
C ALA A 137 15.14 -1.82 -13.67
N LYS A 138 16.33 -1.47 -13.15
CA LYS A 138 17.58 -1.40 -13.92
C LYS A 138 18.04 -2.77 -14.42
N GLU A 139 17.66 -3.86 -13.74
CA GLU A 139 17.88 -5.23 -14.21
C GLU A 139 16.89 -5.66 -15.31
N GLY A 140 15.96 -4.80 -15.71
CA GLY A 140 15.02 -5.03 -16.82
C GLY A 140 13.65 -5.56 -16.39
N TYR A 141 13.36 -5.64 -15.09
CA TYR A 141 12.05 -6.07 -14.63
C TYR A 141 10.96 -5.02 -14.91
N VAL A 142 9.85 -5.45 -15.49
CA VAL A 142 8.68 -4.61 -15.77
C VAL A 142 7.63 -4.79 -14.69
N TYR A 143 7.39 -3.73 -13.92
CA TYR A 143 6.44 -3.77 -12.81
C TYR A 143 4.98 -3.90 -13.26
N ARG A 144 4.23 -4.68 -12.48
CA ARG A 144 2.77 -4.83 -12.57
C ARG A 144 2.15 -4.85 -11.18
N ILE A 145 0.87 -4.53 -11.10
CA ILE A 145 0.10 -4.66 -9.86
C ILE A 145 0.05 -6.14 -9.46
N ASN A 146 0.54 -6.47 -8.28
CA ASN A 146 0.58 -7.81 -7.70
C ASN A 146 0.19 -7.83 -6.21
N GLY A 147 -0.34 -6.73 -5.70
CA GLY A 147 -0.97 -6.60 -4.39
C GLY A 147 -2.38 -6.02 -4.53
N SER A 148 -3.32 -6.55 -3.75
CA SER A 148 -4.70 -6.07 -3.72
C SER A 148 -5.36 -6.35 -2.37
N ARG A 149 -6.26 -5.46 -1.93
CA ARG A 149 -7.08 -5.64 -0.71
C ARG A 149 -8.13 -6.75 -0.85
N THR A 150 -8.50 -7.11 -2.07
CA THR A 150 -9.56 -8.09 -2.34
C THR A 150 -9.05 -9.49 -2.62
N ASP A 151 -7.73 -9.68 -2.66
CA ASP A 151 -7.13 -10.90 -3.23
C ASP A 151 -6.49 -11.77 -2.15
N ASP A 152 -7.35 -12.40 -1.35
CA ASP A 152 -6.94 -13.48 -0.44
C ASP A 152 -6.50 -14.75 -1.21
N LEU A 153 -6.79 -14.85 -2.52
CA LEU A 153 -6.58 -16.04 -3.35
C LEU A 153 -5.24 -16.02 -4.11
N GLU A 154 -4.80 -14.88 -4.66
CA GLU A 154 -3.45 -14.72 -5.26
C GLU A 154 -2.34 -15.02 -4.25
N ARG A 155 -2.59 -14.68 -2.97
CA ARG A 155 -1.71 -14.94 -1.82
C ARG A 155 -1.38 -16.42 -1.60
N LYS A 156 -2.12 -17.36 -2.21
CA LYS A 156 -1.86 -18.81 -2.12
C LYS A 156 -1.30 -19.40 -3.42
N ARG A 157 -1.42 -18.71 -4.56
CA ARG A 157 -1.05 -19.24 -5.88
C ARG A 157 0.42 -18.98 -6.23
N LEU A 158 0.94 -17.78 -5.95
CA LEU A 158 2.34 -17.43 -6.25
C LEU A 158 3.35 -18.25 -5.41
N PHE A 159 2.97 -18.74 -4.23
CA PHE A 159 3.89 -19.39 -3.29
C PHE A 159 3.81 -20.93 -3.29
N LYS A 160 3.04 -21.56 -4.19
CA LYS A 160 2.94 -23.02 -4.24
C LYS A 160 4.20 -23.70 -4.80
N ASN A 161 5.00 -22.98 -5.59
CA ASN A 161 6.14 -23.55 -6.33
C ASN A 161 7.46 -22.77 -6.13
N VAL A 162 7.57 -21.95 -5.07
CA VAL A 162 8.76 -21.15 -4.81
C VAL A 162 9.60 -21.80 -3.71
N SER A 163 10.86 -22.06 -4.01
CA SER A 163 11.85 -22.54 -3.04
C SER A 163 12.14 -21.46 -1.99
N VAL A 164 12.00 -21.81 -0.70
CA VAL A 164 12.25 -20.93 0.47
C VAL A 164 13.66 -21.13 1.01
#